data_AF-A0A915C4Q2-F1
#
_entry.id   AF-A0A915C4Q2-F1
#
_cell.length_a   1.000
_cell.length_b   1.000
_cell.length_c   1.000
_cell.angle_alpha   90.00
_cell.angle_beta   90.00
_cell.angle_gamma   90.00
#
_symmetry.space_group_name_H-M   'P 1'
#
loop_
_entity.id
_entity.type
_entity.pdbx_description
1 polymer ?
#
loop_
_entity_poly.entity_id
_entity_poly.type
_entity_poly.pdbx_seq_one_letter_code
_entity_poly.pdbx_strand_id
1 'polypeptide(L)'
;MDLGIPNSRPRYYLLAKRQFDSSMIDATPGEYVHDECDHETQLMVNGRIAGRYAKAIDMVTRKSRRSSCFTKSYSVFIASSGPLLVSAPEYQMENPKTEELIKKISEAKNIDEQIAAISPLRLRYFSWREVANLMGFPHSFSKPQSVTQKQMYRSLGNSINVNVVAVLLRYLLLSVQK
;
A
#
# COMPACT_ATOMS: atom_id res chain seq x y z
N MET A 1 12.73 10.08 -9.59
CA MET A 1 11.40 10.60 -9.98
C MET A 1 10.44 10.23 -8.87
N ASP A 2 10.09 11.19 -8.03
CA ASP A 2 9.08 11.01 -7.01
C ASP A 2 7.74 11.49 -7.61
N LEU A 3 6.81 10.57 -7.82
CA LEU A 3 5.51 10.85 -8.44
C LEU A 3 4.43 11.18 -7.40
N GLY A 4 4.79 11.38 -6.14
CA GLY A 4 3.85 11.67 -5.06
C GLY A 4 2.93 10.50 -4.68
N ILE A 5 3.23 9.29 -5.16
CA ILE A 5 2.47 8.08 -4.85
C ILE A 5 2.84 7.64 -3.42
N PRO A 6 1.87 7.47 -2.50
CA PRO A 6 2.15 7.14 -1.09
C PRO A 6 2.49 5.65 -0.89
N ASN A 7 3.35 5.09 -1.74
CA ASN A 7 3.84 3.71 -1.68
C ASN A 7 5.32 3.61 -2.08
N SER A 8 6.14 3.04 -1.19
CA SER A 8 7.57 2.85 -1.44
C SER A 8 7.82 1.57 -2.24
N ARG A 9 8.19 1.69 -3.51
CA ARG A 9 8.48 0.53 -4.40
C ARG A 9 9.71 0.78 -5.29
N PRO A 10 10.93 0.85 -4.73
CA PRO A 10 12.15 1.05 -5.52
C PRO A 10 12.37 -0.13 -6.49
N ARG A 11 12.64 0.17 -7.76
CA ARG A 11 12.90 -0.80 -8.83
C ARG A 11 13.96 -0.24 -9.78
N TYR A 12 14.75 -1.13 -10.37
CA TYR A 12 15.68 -0.79 -11.43
C TYR A 12 14.95 -0.74 -12.77
N TYR A 13 15.27 0.27 -13.59
CA TYR A 13 14.75 0.43 -14.94
C TYR A 13 15.92 0.67 -15.89
N LEU A 14 15.95 -0.07 -17.00
CA LEU A 14 16.91 0.13 -18.08
C LEU A 14 16.15 0.62 -19.30
N LEU A 15 16.50 1.80 -19.80
CA LEU A 15 15.93 2.39 -21.02
C LEU A 15 17.02 2.39 -22.09
N ALA A 16 16.69 1.93 -23.29
CA ALA A 16 17.63 1.87 -24.40
C ALA A 16 16.95 2.35 -25.69
N LYS A 17 17.58 3.31 -26.37
CA LYS A 17 17.12 3.87 -27.65
C LYS A 17 18.29 4.03 -28.59
N ARG A 18 18.11 3.73 -29.89
CA ARG A 18 19.17 3.81 -30.91
C ARG A 18 19.65 5.24 -31.20
N GLN A 19 18.78 6.25 -31.02
CA GLN A 19 19.09 7.67 -31.20
C GLN A 19 18.41 8.49 -30.09
N PHE A 20 19.18 9.30 -29.37
CA PHE A 20 18.75 9.99 -28.15
C PHE A 20 18.42 11.46 -28.44
N ASP A 21 17.28 11.94 -27.95
CA ASP A 21 16.93 13.36 -27.96
C ASP A 21 16.29 13.71 -26.62
N SER A 22 16.65 14.88 -26.06
CA SER A 22 16.34 15.25 -24.68
C SER A 22 15.10 16.13 -24.55
N SER A 23 14.04 15.64 -23.90
CA SER A 23 13.05 16.51 -23.25
C SER A 23 12.30 15.77 -22.12
N MET A 24 11.88 16.53 -21.11
CA MET A 24 11.18 16.04 -19.91
C MET A 24 9.69 16.38 -19.97
N ILE A 25 8.84 15.49 -19.43
CA ILE A 25 7.40 15.72 -19.28
C ILE A 25 6.96 15.21 -17.90
N ASP A 26 6.08 16.00 -17.26
CA ASP A 26 5.59 15.84 -15.89
C ASP A 26 4.13 15.32 -15.85
N ALA A 27 3.76 14.57 -14.79
CA ALA A 27 2.39 14.11 -14.49
C ALA A 27 2.24 13.59 -13.04
N THR A 28 1.13 13.89 -12.36
CA THR A 28 0.87 13.54 -10.94
C THR A 28 -0.50 12.86 -10.70
N PRO A 29 -0.62 11.92 -9.72
CA PRO A 29 -1.92 11.33 -9.36
C PRO A 29 -2.18 11.12 -7.83
N GLY A 30 -3.43 11.26 -7.36
CA GLY A 30 -3.80 10.93 -5.97
C GLY A 30 -5.30 10.72 -5.75
N GLU A 31 -5.75 9.49 -5.44
CA GLU A 31 -7.09 9.12 -4.92
C GLU A 31 -7.24 7.58 -4.75
N TYR A 32 -6.54 6.95 -3.79
CA TYR A 32 -6.26 5.49 -3.88
C TYR A 32 -6.95 4.54 -2.87
N VAL A 33 -7.76 5.03 -1.92
CA VAL A 33 -8.37 4.23 -0.83
C VAL A 33 -9.90 4.37 -0.83
N HIS A 34 -10.63 3.30 -0.51
CA HIS A 34 -12.09 3.23 -0.58
C HIS A 34 -12.72 2.98 0.81
N ASP A 35 -13.70 3.80 1.21
CA ASP A 35 -14.28 3.75 2.56
C ASP A 35 -15.18 2.54 2.79
N GLU A 36 -15.86 2.06 1.74
CA GLU A 36 -16.68 0.86 1.78
C GLU A 36 -15.92 -0.41 2.21
N CYS A 37 -14.60 -0.44 1.98
CA CYS A 37 -13.75 -1.57 2.36
C CYS A 37 -13.54 -1.69 3.88
N ASP A 38 -13.86 -0.67 4.69
CA ASP A 38 -13.70 -0.73 6.16
C ASP A 38 -14.72 -1.66 6.85
N HIS A 39 -15.79 -2.02 6.13
CA HIS A 39 -16.84 -2.93 6.61
C HIS A 39 -16.66 -4.37 6.11
N GLU A 40 -15.66 -4.63 5.24
CA GLU A 40 -15.38 -5.94 4.69
C GLU A 40 -14.66 -6.84 5.72
N THR A 41 -15.39 -7.79 6.31
CA THR A 41 -14.84 -8.71 7.32
C THR A 41 -13.68 -9.54 6.80
N GLN A 42 -13.66 -9.87 5.50
CA GLN A 42 -12.57 -10.59 4.83
C GLN A 42 -11.23 -9.82 4.81
N LEU A 43 -11.26 -8.49 4.95
CA LEU A 43 -10.06 -7.66 5.00
C LEU A 43 -9.55 -7.49 6.43
N MET A 44 -10.39 -7.73 7.43
CA MET A 44 -10.05 -7.50 8.83
C MET A 44 -8.97 -8.46 9.31
N VAL A 45 -7.98 -7.92 10.01
CA VAL A 45 -6.91 -8.71 10.61
C VAL A 45 -7.40 -9.29 11.92
N ASN A 46 -7.18 -10.59 12.13
CA ASN A 46 -7.48 -11.23 13.40
C ASN A 46 -6.67 -10.57 14.55
N GLY A 47 -7.36 -10.16 15.62
CA GLY A 47 -6.74 -9.43 16.74
C GLY A 47 -5.56 -10.16 17.41
N ARG A 48 -5.58 -11.50 17.49
CA ARG A 48 -4.44 -12.26 18.04
C ARG A 48 -3.23 -12.22 17.13
N ILE A 49 -3.45 -12.28 15.81
CA ILE A 49 -2.38 -12.17 14.82
C ILE A 49 -1.83 -10.74 14.84
N ALA A 50 -2.70 -9.73 14.84
CA ALA A 50 -2.31 -8.33 14.95
C ALA A 50 -1.47 -8.09 16.20
N GLY A 51 -1.92 -8.56 17.37
CA GLY A 51 -1.17 -8.44 18.63
C GLY A 51 0.20 -9.10 18.55
N ARG A 52 0.28 -10.34 18.06
CA ARG A 52 1.55 -11.08 17.93
C ARG A 52 2.61 -10.35 17.12
N TYR A 53 2.20 -9.58 16.12
CA TYR A 53 3.10 -8.87 15.22
C TYR A 53 3.05 -7.34 15.41
N ALA A 54 2.44 -6.85 16.50
CA ALA A 54 2.12 -5.43 16.69
C ALA A 54 3.32 -4.49 16.47
N LYS A 55 4.51 -4.90 16.94
CA LYS A 55 5.76 -4.13 16.83
C LYS A 55 6.42 -4.19 15.45
N ALA A 56 5.98 -5.08 14.58
CA ALA A 56 6.57 -5.34 13.26
C ALA A 56 5.63 -4.99 12.09
N ILE A 57 4.39 -4.60 12.38
CA ILE A 57 3.43 -4.17 11.36
C ILE A 57 3.73 -2.72 10.98
N ASP A 58 3.85 -2.47 9.68
CA ASP A 58 3.78 -1.12 9.12
C ASP A 58 2.31 -0.66 9.11
N MET A 59 1.92 0.13 10.11
CA MET A 59 0.56 0.64 10.25
C MET A 59 0.46 2.01 9.57
N VAL A 60 -0.55 2.16 8.70
CA VAL A 60 -0.81 3.42 8.00
C VAL A 60 -2.24 3.89 8.21
N THR A 61 -2.43 5.20 8.12
CA THR A 61 -3.74 5.85 8.10
C THR A 61 -4.05 6.33 6.68
N ARG A 62 -5.27 6.80 6.45
CA ARG A 62 -5.64 7.45 5.18
C ARG A 62 -4.80 8.69 4.86
N LYS A 63 -4.25 9.35 5.89
CA LYS A 63 -3.40 10.55 5.73
C LYS A 63 -1.92 10.23 5.58
N SER A 64 -1.52 8.96 5.74
CA SER A 64 -0.13 8.54 5.57
C SER A 64 0.35 8.81 4.14
N ARG A 65 1.45 9.56 4.02
CA ARG A 65 2.07 9.91 2.73
C ARG A 65 3.08 8.89 2.22
N ARG A 66 3.23 7.79 2.96
CA ARG A 66 4.17 6.71 2.66
C ARG A 66 3.62 5.41 3.22
N SER A 67 3.93 4.32 2.54
CA SER A 67 3.71 2.96 2.99
C SER A 67 4.84 2.06 2.49
N SER A 68 5.02 0.91 3.13
CA SER A 68 5.92 -0.14 2.67
C SER A 68 5.46 -0.79 1.35
N CYS A 69 6.37 -1.51 0.69
CA CYS A 69 6.09 -2.17 -0.58
C CYS A 69 5.13 -3.35 -0.39
N PHE A 70 4.07 -3.42 -1.21
CA PHE A 70 3.28 -4.65 -1.34
C PHE A 70 4.09 -5.73 -2.05
N THR A 71 4.18 -6.91 -1.43
CA THR A 71 4.89 -8.09 -1.96
C THR A 71 3.89 -9.15 -2.43
N LYS A 72 4.38 -10.18 -3.13
CA LYS A 72 3.56 -11.33 -3.55
C LYS A 72 2.91 -12.10 -2.40
N SER A 73 3.43 -11.94 -1.19
CA SER A 73 2.98 -12.65 0.01
C SER A 73 2.08 -11.78 0.90
N TYR A 74 1.65 -10.63 0.40
CA TYR A 74 0.67 -9.79 1.06
C TYR A 74 -0.63 -10.60 1.28
N SER A 75 -1.20 -10.51 2.48
CA SER A 75 -2.26 -11.38 3.04
C SER A 75 -1.86 -12.81 3.45
N VAL A 76 -0.59 -13.21 3.31
CA VAL A 76 -0.06 -14.50 3.80
C VAL A 76 0.87 -14.30 4.99
N PHE A 77 1.79 -13.36 4.85
CA PHE A 77 2.64 -12.91 5.95
C PHE A 77 2.20 -11.51 6.34
N ILE A 78 1.96 -11.27 7.62
CA ILE A 78 1.50 -9.96 8.09
C ILE A 78 2.66 -8.96 8.22
N ALA A 79 3.84 -9.44 8.62
CA ALA A 79 5.05 -8.63 8.69
C ALA A 79 5.80 -8.66 7.35
N SER A 80 6.44 -7.54 7.01
CA SER A 80 7.36 -7.39 5.87
C SER A 80 6.76 -7.67 4.48
N SER A 81 5.43 -7.74 4.35
CA SER A 81 4.76 -8.02 3.08
C SER A 81 3.99 -6.84 2.49
N GLY A 82 3.81 -5.77 3.28
CA GLY A 82 3.08 -4.56 2.95
C GLY A 82 2.46 -3.93 4.21
N PRO A 83 1.88 -2.73 4.07
CA PRO A 83 1.24 -2.01 5.16
C PRO A 83 -0.12 -2.60 5.55
N LEU A 84 -0.59 -2.30 6.76
CA LEU A 84 -1.99 -2.48 7.17
C LEU A 84 -2.64 -1.12 7.43
N LEU A 85 -3.91 -0.99 7.01
CA LEU A 85 -4.68 0.22 7.23
C LEU A 85 -5.33 0.18 8.63
N VAL A 86 -5.12 1.22 9.42
CA VAL A 86 -5.96 1.54 10.57
C VAL A 86 -7.34 1.90 10.04
N SER A 87 -8.39 1.14 10.36
CA SER A 87 -9.75 1.45 9.86
C SER A 87 -10.60 2.22 10.87
N ALA A 88 -10.23 2.20 12.15
CA ALA A 88 -10.97 2.89 13.19
C ALA A 88 -10.94 4.43 12.97
N PRO A 89 -12.10 5.10 12.81
CA PRO A 89 -12.17 6.53 12.48
C PRO A 89 -11.44 7.42 13.49
N GLU A 90 -11.48 7.04 14.78
CA GLU A 90 -10.91 7.81 15.89
C GLU A 90 -9.38 7.90 15.82
N TYR A 91 -8.75 7.00 15.07
CA TYR A 91 -7.29 6.88 14.94
C TYR A 91 -6.79 7.23 13.53
N GLN A 92 -7.64 7.79 12.66
CA GLN A 92 -7.24 8.30 11.33
C GLN A 92 -6.45 9.61 11.39
N MET A 93 -6.48 10.29 12.53
CA MET A 93 -5.81 11.56 12.74
C MET A 93 -4.88 11.48 13.95
N GLU A 94 -3.77 12.20 13.88
CA GLU A 94 -2.90 12.43 15.04
C GLU A 94 -3.71 13.14 16.13
N ASN A 95 -3.75 12.52 17.29
CA ASN A 95 -4.40 13.02 18.49
C ASN A 95 -3.76 12.35 19.71
N PRO A 96 -3.98 12.88 20.93
CA PRO A 96 -3.37 12.33 22.14
C PRO A 96 -3.68 10.85 22.38
N LYS A 97 -4.83 10.34 21.93
CA LYS A 97 -5.17 8.91 22.07
C LYS A 97 -4.30 8.04 21.17
N THR A 98 -4.00 8.50 19.96
CA THR A 98 -3.10 7.80 19.02
C THR A 98 -1.69 7.71 19.59
N GLU A 99 -1.18 8.80 20.17
CA GLU A 99 0.14 8.81 20.82
C GLU A 99 0.21 7.87 22.02
N GLU A 100 -0.81 7.91 22.89
CA GLU A 100 -0.92 6.99 24.03
C GLU A 100 -0.96 5.53 23.58
N LEU A 101 -1.67 5.24 22.48
CA LEU A 101 -1.77 3.89 21.95
C LEU A 101 -0.44 3.39 21.36
N ILE A 102 0.27 4.23 20.62
CA ILE A 102 1.60 3.91 20.09
C ILE A 102 2.57 3.61 21.25
N LYS A 103 2.51 4.41 22.32
CA LYS A 103 3.28 4.17 23.54
C LYS A 103 2.91 2.84 24.20
N LYS A 104 1.61 2.52 24.33
CA LYS A 104 1.16 1.21 24.85
C LYS A 104 1.67 0.05 23.99
N ILE A 105 1.65 0.18 22.67
CA ILE A 105 2.15 -0.86 21.75
C ILE A 105 3.67 -1.07 21.94
N SER A 106 4.45 0.01 22.10
CA SER A 106 5.90 -0.10 22.27
C SER A 106 6.29 -0.70 23.63
N GLU A 107 5.61 -0.29 24.70
CA GLU A 107 5.85 -0.70 26.09
C GLU A 107 5.28 -2.07 26.45
N ALA A 108 4.32 -2.58 25.69
CA ALA A 108 3.69 -3.88 25.94
C ALA A 108 4.72 -5.01 26.04
N LYS A 109 4.66 -5.76 27.15
CA LYS A 109 5.64 -6.79 27.54
C LYS A 109 5.21 -8.20 27.18
N ASN A 110 3.90 -8.42 27.05
CA ASN A 110 3.32 -9.72 26.73
C ASN A 110 2.29 -9.62 25.60
N ILE A 111 1.81 -10.78 25.14
CA ILE A 111 0.89 -10.88 24.02
C ILE A 111 -0.48 -10.26 24.32
N ASP A 112 -0.99 -10.39 25.54
CA ASP A 112 -2.32 -9.89 25.91
C ASP A 112 -2.34 -8.36 25.96
N GLU A 113 -1.28 -7.74 26.49
CA GLU A 113 -1.06 -6.30 26.44
C GLU A 113 -0.96 -5.80 24.99
N GLN A 114 -0.26 -6.53 24.12
CA GLN A 114 -0.15 -6.18 22.69
C GLN A 114 -1.50 -6.27 21.99
N ILE A 115 -2.29 -7.31 22.25
CA ILE A 115 -3.64 -7.47 21.70
C ILE A 115 -4.54 -6.32 22.18
N ALA A 116 -4.54 -6.03 23.49
CA ALA A 116 -5.34 -4.97 24.06
C ALA A 116 -4.96 -3.58 23.49
N ALA A 117 -3.67 -3.33 23.30
CA ALA A 117 -3.17 -2.07 22.74
C ALA A 117 -3.50 -1.91 21.24
N ILE A 118 -3.47 -2.98 20.44
CA ILE A 118 -3.68 -2.86 18.99
C ILE A 118 -5.16 -3.00 18.57
N SER A 119 -5.99 -3.66 19.38
CA SER A 119 -7.39 -3.94 19.06
C SER A 119 -8.22 -2.69 18.71
N PRO A 120 -8.05 -1.52 19.37
CA PRO A 120 -8.81 -0.32 19.04
C PRO A 120 -8.56 0.21 17.63
N LEU A 121 -7.39 -0.07 17.02
CA LEU A 121 -7.04 0.42 15.68
C LEU A 121 -7.86 -0.23 14.56
N ARG A 122 -8.47 -1.40 14.83
CA ARG A 122 -9.23 -2.18 13.83
C ARG A 122 -8.44 -2.34 12.53
N LEU A 123 -7.30 -3.02 12.59
CA LEU A 123 -6.43 -3.15 11.42
C LEU A 123 -7.09 -4.00 10.32
N ARG A 124 -6.95 -3.56 9.07
CA ARG A 124 -7.34 -4.32 7.89
C ARG A 124 -6.26 -4.33 6.82
N TYR A 125 -6.28 -5.35 5.99
CA TYR A 125 -5.55 -5.32 4.72
C TYR A 125 -6.19 -4.30 3.78
N PHE A 126 -5.36 -3.60 3.00
CA PHE A 126 -5.79 -3.01 1.74
C PHE A 126 -6.39 -4.08 0.82
N SER A 127 -7.51 -3.77 0.18
CA SER A 127 -8.14 -4.64 -0.80
C SER A 127 -7.27 -4.78 -2.05
N TRP A 128 -7.51 -5.82 -2.86
CA TRP A 128 -6.82 -5.98 -4.14
C TRP A 128 -6.95 -4.73 -5.03
N ARG A 129 -8.10 -4.04 -4.94
CA ARG A 129 -8.39 -2.87 -5.76
C ARG A 129 -7.61 -1.66 -5.26
N GLU A 130 -7.54 -1.44 -3.95
CA GLU A 130 -6.74 -0.36 -3.35
C GLU A 130 -5.24 -0.56 -3.64
N VAL A 131 -4.73 -1.80 -3.58
CA VAL A 131 -3.34 -2.11 -3.97
C VAL A 131 -3.11 -1.79 -5.45
N ALA A 132 -4.02 -2.19 -6.34
CA ALA A 132 -3.91 -1.90 -7.76
C ALA A 132 -4.00 -0.39 -8.06
N ASN A 133 -4.83 0.34 -7.32
CA ASN A 133 -4.93 1.80 -7.36
C ASN A 133 -3.58 2.45 -7.01
N LEU A 134 -2.95 2.06 -5.89
CA LEU A 134 -1.62 2.53 -5.49
C LEU A 134 -0.52 2.18 -6.51
N MET A 135 -0.70 1.12 -7.29
CA MET A 135 0.19 0.74 -8.39
C MET A 135 -0.12 1.45 -9.71
N GLY A 136 -1.10 2.36 -9.74
CA GLY A 136 -1.46 3.16 -10.92
C GLY A 136 -2.32 2.42 -11.96
N PHE A 137 -2.91 1.28 -11.63
CA PHE A 137 -3.84 0.60 -12.54
C PHE A 137 -5.14 1.40 -12.68
N PRO A 138 -5.71 1.51 -13.88
CA PRO A 138 -6.92 2.30 -14.11
C PRO A 138 -8.13 1.72 -13.36
N HIS A 139 -9.16 2.54 -13.16
CA HIS A 139 -10.42 2.10 -12.55
C HIS A 139 -11.13 1.00 -13.36
N SER A 140 -10.92 0.97 -14.68
CA SER A 140 -11.43 -0.08 -15.57
C SER A 140 -10.73 -1.43 -15.38
N PHE A 141 -9.59 -1.49 -14.69
CA PHE A 141 -8.92 -2.75 -14.39
C PHE A 141 -9.76 -3.59 -13.41
N SER A 142 -10.18 -4.76 -13.87
CA SER A 142 -11.09 -5.63 -13.13
C SER A 142 -10.42 -6.95 -12.75
N LYS A 143 -10.82 -7.49 -11.60
CA LYS A 143 -10.41 -8.82 -11.16
C LYS A 143 -11.22 -9.88 -11.93
N PRO A 144 -10.57 -10.85 -12.61
CA PRO A 144 -11.29 -11.97 -13.20
C PRO A 144 -12.11 -12.75 -12.16
N GLN A 145 -13.27 -13.27 -12.55
CA GLN A 145 -14.17 -13.98 -11.62
C GLN A 145 -13.52 -15.23 -11.02
N SER A 146 -12.75 -15.98 -11.81
CA SER A 146 -12.04 -17.19 -11.41
C SER A 146 -10.83 -16.94 -10.49
N VAL A 147 -10.40 -15.68 -10.34
CA VAL A 147 -9.21 -15.32 -9.57
C VAL A 147 -9.62 -14.85 -8.17
N THR A 148 -9.02 -15.48 -7.16
CA THR A 148 -9.22 -15.11 -5.75
C THR A 148 -8.47 -13.82 -5.39
N GLN A 149 -8.88 -13.17 -4.31
CA GLN A 149 -8.20 -11.97 -3.81
C GLN A 149 -6.72 -12.25 -3.46
N LYS A 150 -6.43 -13.41 -2.86
CA LYS A 150 -5.07 -13.86 -2.56
C LYS A 150 -4.21 -14.02 -3.83
N GLN A 151 -4.78 -14.55 -4.90
CA GLN A 151 -4.09 -14.63 -6.19
C GLN A 151 -3.87 -13.24 -6.79
N MET A 152 -4.80 -12.29 -6.62
CA MET A 152 -4.59 -10.90 -7.02
C MET A 152 -3.43 -10.26 -6.26
N TYR A 153 -3.34 -10.41 -4.94
CA TYR A 153 -2.20 -9.89 -4.17
C TYR A 153 -0.88 -10.47 -4.66
N ARG A 154 -0.84 -11.76 -4.98
CA ARG A 154 0.35 -12.39 -5.56
C ARG A 154 0.76 -11.78 -6.90
N SER A 155 -0.22 -11.56 -7.78
CA SER A 155 0.03 -10.94 -9.10
C SER A 155 0.46 -9.48 -8.97
N LEU A 156 -0.27 -8.67 -8.19
CA LEU A 156 0.03 -7.26 -7.95
C LEU A 156 1.38 -7.08 -7.25
N GLY A 157 1.68 -7.91 -6.25
CA GLY A 157 2.95 -7.91 -5.55
C GLY A 157 4.18 -8.12 -6.44
N ASN A 158 4.02 -8.82 -7.57
CA ASN A 158 5.06 -9.00 -8.59
C ASN A 158 4.98 -7.97 -9.73
N SER A 159 3.97 -7.09 -9.74
CA SER A 159 3.72 -6.17 -10.84
C SER A 159 4.59 -4.90 -10.77
N ILE A 160 4.39 -4.01 -11.74
CA ILE A 160 5.03 -2.70 -11.84
C ILE A 160 4.14 -1.61 -11.22
N ASN A 161 4.72 -0.42 -11.03
CA ASN A 161 3.90 0.80 -10.92
C ASN A 161 3.66 1.34 -12.33
N VAL A 162 2.40 1.35 -12.76
CA VAL A 162 1.97 1.74 -14.12
C VAL A 162 2.31 3.20 -14.40
N ASN A 163 2.15 4.10 -13.43
CA ASN A 163 2.44 5.53 -13.61
C ASN A 163 3.94 5.75 -13.84
N VAL A 164 4.80 5.11 -13.04
CA VAL A 164 6.27 5.17 -13.22
C VAL A 164 6.66 4.67 -14.61
N VAL A 165 6.17 3.48 -14.99
CA VAL A 165 6.51 2.90 -16.30
C VAL A 165 5.95 3.73 -17.45
N ALA A 166 4.76 4.31 -17.32
CA ALA A 166 4.19 5.18 -18.33
C ALA A 166 5.07 6.43 -18.57
N VAL A 167 5.57 7.07 -17.52
CA VAL A 167 6.49 8.22 -17.67
C VAL A 167 7.80 7.79 -18.34
N LEU A 168 8.37 6.65 -17.92
CA LEU A 168 9.59 6.11 -18.54
C LEU A 168 9.38 5.76 -20.03
N LEU A 169 8.24 5.17 -20.38
CA LEU A 169 7.90 4.87 -21.77
C LEU A 169 7.66 6.14 -22.60
N ARG A 170 7.00 7.16 -22.04
CA ARG A 170 6.86 8.46 -22.70
C ARG A 170 8.23 9.08 -22.97
N TYR A 171 9.12 9.07 -21.98
CA TYR A 171 10.49 9.54 -22.16
C TYR A 171 11.24 8.76 -23.25
N LEU A 172 11.08 7.43 -23.28
CA LEU A 172 11.72 6.58 -24.27
C LEU A 172 11.19 6.78 -25.70
N LEU A 173 9.87 6.95 -25.86
CA LEU A 173 9.19 6.87 -27.15
C LEU A 173 8.82 8.23 -27.76
N LEU A 174 8.48 9.23 -26.93
CA LEU A 174 7.94 10.52 -27.38
C LEU A 174 9.01 11.60 -27.48
N SER A 175 10.28 11.21 -27.65
CA SER A 175 11.30 12.12 -28.18
C SER A 175 10.77 12.73 -29.48
N VAL A 176 10.36 13.99 -29.41
CA VAL A 176 9.75 14.73 -30.51
C VAL A 176 10.78 14.87 -31.63
N GLN A 177 10.45 14.40 -32.83
CA GLN A 177 11.20 14.79 -34.03
C GLN A 177 11.04 16.31 -34.18
N LYS A 178 12.15 17.05 -34.05
CA LYS A 178 12.29 18.38 -34.64
C LYS A 178 13.04 18.27 -35.95
#